data_AF-A0A9E3G963-F1
#
_entry.id   AF-A0A9E3G963-F1
#
_cell.length_a   1.000
_cell.length_b   1.000
_cell.length_c   1.000
_cell.angle_alpha   90.00
_cell.angle_beta   90.00
_cell.angle_gamma   90.00
#
_symmetry.space_group_name_H-M   'P 1'
#
loop_
_entity.id
_entity.type
_entity.pdbx_description
1 polymer ?
#
loop_
_entity_poly.entity_id
_entity_poly.type
_entity_poly.pdbx_seq_one_letter_code
_entity_poly.pdbx_strand_id
1 'polypeptide(L)' 'TAADRALQTHGGMGYAEEYHVARYFREARLMKIAPISQEMILNFLGSHVLKLPRSY' A
#
# COMPACT_ATOMS: atom_id res chain seq x y z
N THR A 1 3.57 5.14 -2.27
CA THR A 1 3.08 4.45 -3.48
C THR A 1 3.06 5.44 -4.64
N ALA A 2 2.89 4.98 -5.88
CA ALA A 2 2.72 5.90 -7.02
C ALA A 2 1.50 6.83 -6.82
N ALA A 3 0.41 6.32 -6.25
CA ALA A 3 -0.78 7.10 -5.95
C ALA A 3 -0.55 8.19 -4.87
N ASP A 4 0.25 7.90 -3.82
CA ASP A 4 0.62 8.93 -2.83
C ASP A 4 1.37 10.09 -3.49
N ARG A 5 2.30 9.77 -4.41
CA ARG A 5 3.08 10.79 -5.12
C ARG A 5 2.20 11.60 -6.07
N ALA A 6 1.32 10.94 -6.82
CA ALA A 6 0.37 11.63 -7.69
C ALA A 6 -0.53 12.58 -6.90
N LEU A 7 -1.05 12.16 -5.74
CA LEU A 7 -1.87 13.00 -4.87
C LEU A 7 -1.09 14.24 -4.40
N GLN A 8 0.15 14.07 -3.96
CA GLN A 8 1.00 15.18 -3.52
C GLN A 8 1.34 16.15 -4.66
N THR A 9 1.60 15.64 -5.87
CA THR A 9 1.95 16.46 -7.04
C THR A 9 0.78 17.34 -7.48
N HIS A 10 -0.46 16.84 -7.43
CA HIS A 10 -1.65 17.60 -7.82
C HIS A 10 -2.16 18.54 -6.71
N GLY A 11 -1.64 18.42 -5.48
CA GLY A 11 -2.10 19.22 -4.34
C GLY A 11 -3.60 19.06 -4.12
N GLY A 12 -4.31 20.18 -3.92
CA GLY A 12 -5.77 20.17 -3.73
C GLY A 12 -6.53 19.53 -4.90
N MET A 13 -6.03 19.69 -6.14
CA MET A 13 -6.66 19.07 -7.33
C MET A 13 -6.55 17.55 -7.34
N GLY A 14 -5.64 16.96 -6.54
CA GLY A 14 -5.54 15.51 -6.39
C GLY A 14 -6.78 14.88 -5.74
N TYR A 15 -7.58 15.68 -5.02
CA TYR A 15 -8.82 15.28 -4.37
C TYR A 15 -10.09 15.56 -5.20
N ALA A 16 -9.95 16.30 -6.30
CA ALA A 16 -11.07 16.75 -7.12
C ALA A 16 -11.64 15.60 -7.97
N GLU A 17 -12.95 15.61 -8.25
CA GLU A 17 -13.61 14.53 -9.01
C GLU A 17 -13.23 14.53 -10.49
N GLU A 18 -12.72 15.65 -10.99
CA GLU A 18 -12.19 15.85 -12.34
C GLU A 18 -10.95 14.98 -12.61
N TYR A 19 -10.28 14.49 -11.56
CA TYR A 19 -9.14 13.59 -11.66
C TYR A 19 -9.38 12.30 -10.88
N HIS A 20 -8.99 11.16 -11.46
CA HIS A 20 -9.14 9.86 -10.79
C HIS A 20 -8.10 9.59 -9.69
N VAL A 21 -7.22 10.54 -9.38
CA VAL A 21 -6.11 10.38 -8.44
C VAL A 21 -6.61 9.97 -7.04
N ALA A 22 -7.64 10.62 -6.52
CA ALA A 22 -8.24 10.28 -5.22
C ALA A 22 -8.86 8.88 -5.19
N ARG A 23 -9.42 8.42 -6.30
CA ARG A 23 -9.95 7.06 -6.44
C ARG A 23 -8.82 6.04 -6.38
N TYR A 24 -7.78 6.21 -7.20
CA TYR A 24 -6.63 5.31 -7.22
C TYR A 24 -5.88 5.29 -5.88
N PHE A 25 -5.80 6.42 -5.19
CA PHE A 25 -5.23 6.48 -3.84
C PHE A 25 -6.01 5.57 -2.86
N ARG A 26 -7.34 5.63 -2.85
CA ARG A 26 -8.18 4.78 -1.99
C ARG A 26 -8.05 3.30 -2.34
N GLU A 27 -8.11 2.96 -3.63
CA GLU A 27 -7.97 1.58 -4.10
C GLU A 27 -6.59 0.99 -3.76
N ALA A 28 -5.52 1.76 -3.94
CA ALA A 28 -4.15 1.33 -3.62
C ALA A 28 -3.91 1.10 -2.12
N ARG A 29 -4.66 1.80 -1.25
CA ARG A 29 -4.56 1.61 0.21
C ARG A 29 -5.15 0.27 0.66
N LEU A 30 -6.21 -0.22 0.00
CA LEU A 30 -6.81 -1.50 0.31
C LEU A 30 -5.81 -2.66 0.14
N MET A 31 -4.98 -2.60 -0.90
CA MET A 31 -3.99 -3.64 -1.22
C MET A 31 -2.89 -3.79 -0.16
N LYS A 32 -2.76 -2.85 0.79
CA LYS A 32 -1.83 -2.98 1.91
C LYS A 32 -2.37 -3.89 3.02
N ILE A 33 -3.69 -4.07 3.08
CA ILE A 33 -4.39 -4.78 4.15
C ILE A 33 -4.93 -6.11 3.63
N ALA A 34 -5.56 -6.09 2.45
CA ALA A 34 -6.26 -7.23 1.88
C ALA A 34 -5.66 -7.65 0.52
N PRO A 35 -5.67 -8.95 0.18
CA PRO A 35 -6.19 -10.07 0.99
C PRO A 35 -5.24 -10.51 2.11
N ILE A 36 -3.98 -10.13 2.05
CA ILE A 36 -2.92 -10.46 3.01
C ILE A 36 -2.17 -9.17 3.30
N SER A 37 -1.95 -8.85 4.58
CA SER A 37 -1.23 -7.64 4.95
C SER A 37 0.25 -7.72 4.61
N GLN A 38 0.90 -6.57 4.45
CA GLN A 38 2.33 -6.53 4.14
C GLN A 38 3.17 -7.17 5.25
N GLU A 39 2.75 -7.05 6.51
CA GLU A 39 3.40 -7.63 7.69
C GLU A 39 3.37 -9.17 7.65
N MET A 40 2.27 -9.77 7.20
CA MET A 40 2.21 -11.23 7.02
C MET A 40 3.15 -11.71 5.91
N ILE A 41 3.28 -10.95 4.83
CA ILE A 41 4.25 -11.25 3.76
C ILE A 41 5.68 -11.16 4.31
N LEU A 42 5.98 -10.12 5.11
CA LEU A 42 7.29 -9.97 5.74
C LEU A 42 7.59 -11.11 6.73
N ASN A 43 6.60 -11.57 7.50
CA ASN A 43 6.74 -12.73 8.38
C ASN A 43 7.04 -14.01 7.58
N PHE A 44 6.33 -14.23 6.46
CA PHE A 44 6.61 -15.34 5.55
C PHE A 44 8.05 -15.29 5.02
N LEU A 45 8.51 -14.12 4.56
CA LEU A 45 9.88 -13.94 4.08
C LEU A 45 10.90 -14.23 5.19
N GLY A 46 10.69 -13.71 6.40
CA GLY A 46 11.58 -13.93 7.54
C GLY A 46 11.70 -15.41 7.92
N SER A 47 10.57 -16.11 8.04
CA SER A 47 10.52 -17.49 8.53
C SER A 47 10.83 -18.54 7.44
N HIS A 48 10.35 -18.36 6.21
CA HIS A 48 10.43 -19.38 5.15
C HIS A 48 11.60 -19.15 4.20
N VAL A 49 11.89 -17.89 3.85
CA VAL A 49 12.97 -17.57 2.89
C VAL A 49 14.29 -17.36 3.63
N LEU A 50 14.27 -16.57 4.70
CA LEU A 50 15.48 -16.22 5.46
C LEU A 50 15.78 -17.19 6.63
N LYS A 51 14.87 -18.13 6.94
CA LYS A 51 15.00 -19.13 8.01
C LYS A 51 15.26 -18.55 9.40
N LEU A 52 14.78 -17.34 9.66
CA LEU A 52 14.86 -16.72 10.98
C LEU A 52 13.83 -17.38 11.93
N PRO A 53 14.11 -17.45 13.24
CA PRO A 53 13.13 -17.91 14.20
C PRO A 53 11.88 -17.03 14.14
N ARG A 54 10.70 -17.64 14.29
CA ARG A 54 9.44 -16.89 14.27
C ARG A 54 9.41 -15.89 15.42
N SER A 55 9.24 -14.62 15.08
CA SER A 55 8.75 -13.61 16.01
C SER A 55 7.23 -13.78 16.11
N TYR A 56 6.73 -13.77 17.35
CA TYR A 56 5.31 -13.89 17.68
C TYR A 56 4.43 -12.92 16.89
#